data_AF-A0A7C5RR21-F1
#
_entry.id   AF-A0A7C5RR21-F1
#
_cell.length_a   1.000
_cell.length_b   1.000
_cell.length_c   1.000
_cell.angle_alpha   90.00
_cell.angle_beta   90.00
_cell.angle_gamma   90.00
#
_symmetry.space_group_name_H-M   'P 1'
#
loop_
_entity.id
_entity.type
_entity.pdbx_description
1 polymer ?
#
loop_
_entity_poly.entity_id
_entity_poly.type
_entity_poly.pdbx_seq_one_letter_code
_entity_poly.pdbx_strand_id
1 'polypeptide(L)'
;MKRILALVAAMSVIVLGACGGGGEEAITLDGNTITKKEFQAIKKTAVDFLKGFADEDWDKVHSLLDSESQRACPRFEFVTAAATAVGLIKNFAGEEGWRSMANIMRDMARVFEELSWDEFQKDPEAFLAALDERLARLMGDGGGVFSETDQGQPLADLRIEEGQARIHLPDICEALLSG
;
A
#
# COMPACT_ATOMS: atom_id res chain seq x y z
N MET A 1 8.61 -9.18 -10.65
CA MET A 1 8.23 -8.79 -12.04
C MET A 1 6.73 -8.59 -12.20
N LYS A 2 5.86 -9.60 -12.28
CA LYS A 2 4.40 -9.38 -12.55
C LYS A 2 3.61 -8.63 -11.47
N ARG A 3 4.11 -8.53 -10.23
CA ARG A 3 3.34 -8.09 -9.05
C ARG A 3 3.40 -6.58 -8.81
N ILE A 4 4.58 -5.97 -8.83
CA ILE A 4 4.71 -4.50 -8.80
C ILE A 4 4.19 -3.88 -10.10
N LEU A 5 4.42 -4.51 -11.25
CA LEU A 5 3.81 -4.06 -12.51
C LEU A 5 2.28 -4.10 -12.47
N ALA A 6 1.66 -5.04 -11.75
CA ALA A 6 0.21 -5.02 -11.53
C ALA A 6 -0.23 -3.86 -10.62
N LEU A 7 0.56 -3.57 -9.58
CA LEU A 7 0.37 -2.41 -8.70
C LEU A 7 0.47 -1.09 -9.47
N VAL A 8 1.30 -1.07 -10.52
CA VAL A 8 1.49 0.09 -11.40
C VAL A 8 0.45 0.16 -12.54
N ALA A 9 0.02 -1.01 -13.03
CA ALA A 9 -0.95 -1.15 -14.12
C ALA A 9 -2.41 -1.00 -13.68
N ALA A 10 -2.75 -1.29 -12.43
CA ALA A 10 -4.10 -1.08 -11.90
C ALA A 10 -4.47 0.41 -11.77
N MET A 11 -3.48 1.32 -11.83
CA MET A 11 -3.62 2.72 -11.42
C MET A 11 -3.98 3.70 -12.54
N SER A 12 -4.12 3.28 -13.80
CA SER A 12 -4.29 4.22 -14.93
C SER A 12 -5.64 4.16 -15.64
N VAL A 13 -6.60 3.46 -15.06
CA VAL A 13 -7.98 3.55 -15.53
C VAL A 13 -8.64 4.69 -14.74
N ILE A 14 -8.98 5.79 -15.43
CA ILE A 14 -9.55 7.08 -14.95
C ILE A 14 -8.42 8.13 -14.79
N VAL A 15 -8.11 9.02 -15.74
CA VAL A 15 -8.92 10.13 -16.28
C VAL A 15 -8.39 10.56 -17.66
N LEU A 16 -9.18 10.40 -18.72
CA LEU A 16 -9.10 11.27 -19.91
C LEU A 16 -10.19 12.33 -19.76
N GLY A 17 -9.83 13.53 -19.30
CA GLY A 17 -10.80 14.55 -18.97
C GLY A 17 -10.22 15.96 -18.88
N ALA A 18 -10.17 16.60 -20.04
CA ALA A 18 -10.19 18.06 -20.27
C ALA A 18 -8.90 18.89 -20.06
N CYS A 19 -8.47 19.47 -21.18
CA CYS A 19 -7.67 20.68 -21.38
C CYS A 19 -7.59 21.66 -20.20
N GLY A 20 -6.36 22.00 -19.79
CA GLY A 20 -6.12 23.14 -18.91
C GLY A 20 -4.66 23.31 -18.49
N GLY A 21 -3.82 23.82 -19.40
CA GLY A 21 -2.62 24.63 -19.11
C GLY A 21 -1.66 24.16 -18.01
N GLY A 22 -0.63 23.42 -18.40
CA GLY A 22 0.48 23.00 -17.54
C GLY A 22 0.58 21.49 -17.54
N GLY A 23 1.20 20.92 -18.58
CA GLY A 23 1.29 19.48 -18.74
C GLY A 23 1.90 18.86 -17.49
N GLU A 24 1.09 18.13 -16.74
CA GLU A 24 1.53 17.38 -15.57
C GLU A 24 2.56 16.34 -16.05
N GLU A 25 3.73 16.28 -15.39
CA GLU A 25 4.75 15.29 -15.74
C GLU A 25 4.16 13.89 -15.58
N ALA A 26 4.23 13.08 -16.63
CA ALA A 26 3.66 11.75 -16.66
C ALA A 26 4.55 10.77 -17.43
N ILE A 27 4.45 9.49 -17.08
CA ILE A 27 5.06 8.38 -17.82
C ILE A 27 4.00 7.35 -18.18
N THR A 28 4.25 6.55 -19.22
CA THR A 28 3.40 5.41 -19.58
C THR A 28 4.18 4.11 -19.38
N LEU A 29 3.66 3.21 -18.55
CA LEU A 29 4.19 1.87 -18.33
C LEU A 29 3.09 0.86 -18.67
N ASP A 30 3.35 -0.12 -19.53
CA ASP A 30 2.36 -1.16 -19.90
C ASP A 30 0.98 -0.63 -20.34
N GLY A 31 0.94 0.52 -21.03
CA GLY A 31 -0.31 1.17 -21.45
C GLY A 31 -1.00 2.01 -20.37
N ASN A 32 -0.40 2.12 -19.19
CA ASN A 32 -0.90 2.80 -18.02
C ASN A 32 -0.11 4.09 -17.78
N THR A 33 -0.78 5.25 -17.83
CA THR A 33 -0.17 6.55 -17.57
C THR A 33 -0.19 6.86 -16.07
N ILE A 34 0.96 7.27 -15.54
CA ILE A 34 1.12 7.70 -14.15
C ILE A 34 1.70 9.10 -14.14
N THR A 35 1.02 9.99 -13.46
CA THR A 35 1.46 11.36 -13.21
C THR A 35 2.37 11.46 -11.99
N LYS A 36 3.17 12.52 -11.93
CA LYS A 36 3.98 12.87 -10.75
C LYS A 36 3.12 12.97 -9.50
N LYS A 37 1.92 13.55 -9.61
CA LYS A 37 1.00 13.71 -8.48
C LYS A 37 0.49 12.36 -7.98
N GLU A 38 0.11 11.46 -8.87
CA GLU A 38 -0.30 10.10 -8.50
C GLU A 38 0.84 9.36 -7.83
N PHE A 39 2.05 9.41 -8.39
CA PHE A 39 3.25 8.84 -7.77
C PHE A 39 3.44 9.33 -6.32
N GLN A 40 3.33 10.65 -6.09
CA GLN A 40 3.45 11.21 -4.74
C GLN A 40 2.30 10.79 -3.83
N ALA A 41 1.07 10.69 -4.35
CA ALA A 41 -0.09 10.24 -3.59
C ALA A 41 0.04 8.78 -3.15
N ILE A 42 0.52 7.90 -4.04
CA ILE A 42 0.79 6.48 -3.78
C ILE A 42 1.88 6.36 -2.71
N LYS A 43 3.01 7.03 -2.92
CA LYS A 43 4.12 7.07 -1.96
C LYS A 43 3.64 7.49 -0.58
N LYS A 44 2.87 8.59 -0.48
CA LYS A 44 2.33 9.08 0.79
C LYS A 44 1.43 8.04 1.46
N THR A 45 0.54 7.41 0.70
CA THR A 45 -0.41 6.42 1.21
C THR A 45 0.30 5.17 1.72
N ALA A 46 1.29 4.66 1.00
CA ALA A 46 2.10 3.53 1.44
C ALA A 46 2.84 3.86 2.76
N VAL A 47 3.46 5.03 2.86
CA VAL A 47 4.13 5.49 4.08
C VAL A 47 3.16 5.61 5.25
N ASP A 48 2.01 6.25 5.03
CA ASP A 48 1.01 6.46 6.08
C ASP A 48 0.38 5.15 6.55
N PHE A 49 0.15 4.22 5.63
CA PHE A 49 -0.36 2.88 5.96
C PHE A 49 0.66 2.10 6.79
N LEU A 50 1.92 2.02 6.35
CA LEU A 50 2.97 1.28 7.05
C LEU A 50 3.24 1.85 8.45
N LYS A 51 3.29 3.18 8.59
CA LYS A 51 3.44 3.83 9.89
C LYS A 51 2.20 3.62 10.76
N GLY A 52 1.00 3.81 10.20
CA GLY A 52 -0.25 3.60 10.93
C GLY A 52 -0.36 2.17 11.46
N PHE A 53 0.01 1.18 10.66
CA PHE A 53 0.02 -0.22 11.09
C PHE A 53 1.07 -0.47 12.19
N ALA A 54 2.30 0.02 12.00
CA ALA A 54 3.38 -0.15 12.98
C ALA A 54 3.12 0.52 14.33
N ASP A 55 2.34 1.61 14.32
CA ASP A 55 1.93 2.39 15.49
C ASP A 55 0.55 1.97 16.02
N GLU A 56 -0.11 0.99 15.38
CA GLU A 56 -1.46 0.49 15.72
C GLU A 56 -2.54 1.58 15.70
N ASP A 57 -2.34 2.61 14.86
CA ASP A 57 -3.31 3.67 14.59
C ASP A 57 -4.35 3.20 13.56
N TRP A 58 -5.26 2.33 14.01
CA TRP A 58 -6.27 1.71 13.15
C TRP A 58 -7.26 2.71 12.56
N ASP A 59 -7.47 3.83 13.25
CA ASP A 59 -8.29 4.93 12.74
C ASP A 59 -7.64 5.57 11.52
N LYS A 60 -6.33 5.84 11.60
CA LYS A 60 -5.57 6.32 10.44
C LYS A 60 -5.57 5.29 9.33
N VAL A 61 -5.32 4.01 9.63
CA VAL A 61 -5.32 2.94 8.62
C VAL A 61 -6.66 2.84 7.90
N HIS A 62 -7.79 2.86 8.64
CA HIS A 62 -9.14 2.87 8.07
C HIS A 62 -9.37 4.09 7.18
N SER A 63 -8.88 5.27 7.59
CA SER A 63 -9.04 6.49 6.82
C SER A 63 -8.33 6.47 5.45
N LEU A 64 -7.38 5.55 5.25
CA LEU A 64 -6.66 5.36 3.98
C LEU A 64 -7.40 4.44 3.01
N LEU A 65 -8.43 3.73 3.48
CA LEU A 65 -9.26 2.86 2.64
C LEU A 65 -10.11 3.69 1.67
N ASP A 66 -10.45 3.09 0.52
CA ASP A 66 -11.37 3.70 -0.46
C ASP A 66 -12.83 3.68 0.03
N SER A 67 -13.68 4.44 -0.65
CA SER A 67 -15.09 4.58 -0.28
C SER A 67 -15.88 3.27 -0.29
N GLU A 68 -15.50 2.30 -1.13
CA GLU A 68 -16.10 0.97 -1.18
C GLU A 68 -15.72 0.15 0.05
N SER A 69 -14.43 0.07 0.38
CA SER A 69 -13.92 -0.65 1.54
C SER A 69 -14.44 -0.06 2.85
N GLN A 70 -14.50 1.27 2.97
CA GLN A 70 -15.06 1.93 4.16
C GLN A 70 -16.56 1.64 4.37
N ARG A 71 -17.30 1.39 3.29
CA ARG A 71 -18.70 0.94 3.36
C ARG A 71 -18.80 -0.54 3.71
N ALA A 72 -17.90 -1.36 3.19
CA ALA A 72 -17.84 -2.78 3.48
C ALA A 72 -17.49 -3.07 4.95
N CYS A 73 -16.56 -2.33 5.56
CA CYS A 73 -16.20 -2.43 6.97
C CYS A 73 -16.29 -1.03 7.64
N PRO A 74 -17.40 -0.73 8.37
CA PRO A 74 -17.47 0.53 9.09
C PRO A 74 -16.36 0.60 10.14
N ARG A 75 -15.97 1.84 10.48
CA ARG A 75 -14.73 2.12 11.22
C ARG A 75 -14.63 1.32 12.53
N PHE A 76 -15.72 1.24 13.29
CA PHE A 76 -15.70 0.58 14.60
C PHE A 76 -15.36 -0.90 14.49
N GLU A 77 -15.97 -1.60 13.53
CA GLU A 77 -15.76 -3.01 13.25
C GLU A 77 -14.34 -3.27 12.74
N PHE A 78 -13.87 -2.43 11.82
CA PHE A 78 -12.48 -2.50 11.32
C PHE A 78 -11.46 -2.37 12.46
N VAL A 79 -11.58 -1.32 13.27
CA VAL A 79 -10.67 -1.03 14.39
C VAL A 79 -10.69 -2.18 15.39
N THR A 80 -11.88 -2.70 15.72
CA THR A 80 -12.03 -3.82 16.66
C THR A 80 -11.37 -5.09 16.12
N ALA A 81 -11.60 -5.42 14.85
CA ALA A 81 -11.06 -6.63 14.24
C ALA A 81 -9.53 -6.55 14.07
N ALA A 82 -9.01 -5.39 13.63
CA ALA A 82 -7.57 -5.15 13.51
C ALA A 82 -6.86 -5.24 14.86
N ALA A 83 -7.39 -4.57 15.89
CA ALA A 83 -6.85 -4.64 17.25
C ALA A 83 -6.87 -6.08 17.80
N THR A 84 -7.95 -6.83 17.53
CA THR A 84 -8.06 -8.23 17.94
C THR A 84 -7.03 -9.11 17.24
N ALA A 85 -6.89 -8.97 15.92
CA ALA A 85 -5.91 -9.73 15.14
C ALA A 85 -4.48 -9.45 15.59
N VAL A 86 -4.11 -8.19 15.82
CA VAL A 86 -2.80 -7.83 16.35
C VAL A 86 -2.60 -8.33 17.77
N GLY A 87 -3.64 -8.28 18.61
CA GLY A 87 -3.61 -8.89 19.94
C GLY A 87 -3.29 -10.40 19.89
N LEU A 88 -3.89 -11.13 18.94
CA LEU A 88 -3.58 -12.55 18.71
C LEU A 88 -2.13 -12.75 18.25
N ILE A 89 -1.66 -11.96 17.29
CA ILE A 89 -0.27 -12.01 16.82
C ILE A 89 0.70 -11.78 17.98
N LYS A 90 0.45 -10.75 18.80
CA LYS A 90 1.25 -10.46 20.00
C LYS A 90 1.24 -11.61 21.01
N ASN A 91 0.11 -12.30 21.18
CA ASN A 91 0.03 -13.47 22.06
C ASN A 91 0.90 -14.63 21.55
N PHE A 92 1.01 -14.85 20.23
CA PHE A 92 1.82 -15.92 19.66
C PHE A 92 3.30 -15.57 19.50
N ALA A 93 3.61 -14.38 18.98
CA ALA A 93 4.96 -13.93 18.68
C ALA A 93 5.66 -13.25 19.88
N GLY A 94 4.89 -12.86 20.90
CA GLY A 94 5.36 -12.03 22.01
C GLY A 94 5.53 -10.56 21.63
N GLU A 95 5.68 -9.71 22.65
CA GLU A 95 5.91 -8.26 22.50
C GLU A 95 7.18 -7.94 21.70
N GLU A 96 8.24 -8.72 21.87
CA GLU A 96 9.49 -8.54 21.12
C GLU A 96 9.34 -8.90 19.64
N GLY A 97 8.58 -9.96 19.34
CA GLY A 97 8.26 -10.36 17.97
C GLY A 97 7.43 -9.29 17.25
N TRP A 98 6.40 -8.76 17.92
CA TRP A 98 5.62 -7.64 17.40
C TRP A 98 6.47 -6.39 17.17
N ARG A 99 7.31 -6.01 18.15
CA ARG A 99 8.20 -4.84 18.02
C ARG A 99 9.16 -4.98 16.84
N SER A 100 9.69 -6.17 16.61
CA SER A 100 10.51 -6.47 15.43
C SER A 100 9.73 -6.23 14.14
N MET A 101 8.52 -6.76 14.04
CA MET A 101 7.66 -6.57 12.85
C MET A 101 7.28 -5.09 12.63
N ALA A 102 6.94 -4.37 13.69
CA ALA A 102 6.65 -2.94 13.62
C ALA A 102 7.88 -2.13 13.16
N ASN A 103 9.10 -2.52 13.58
CA ASN A 103 10.32 -1.90 13.10
C ASN A 103 10.57 -2.17 11.61
N ILE A 104 10.33 -3.40 11.14
CA ILE A 104 10.41 -3.73 9.71
C ILE A 104 9.44 -2.84 8.90
N MET A 105 8.20 -2.66 9.36
CA MET A 105 7.23 -1.78 8.70
C MET A 105 7.69 -0.32 8.67
N ARG A 106 8.30 0.18 9.75
CA ARG A 106 8.88 1.54 9.78
C ARG A 106 10.06 1.67 8.81
N ASP A 107 10.90 0.63 8.69
CA ASP A 107 12.02 0.63 7.75
C ASP A 107 11.52 0.58 6.30
N MET A 108 10.47 -0.20 6.01
CA MET A 108 9.80 -0.17 4.71
C MET A 108 9.23 1.23 4.42
N ALA A 109 8.60 1.89 5.40
CA ALA A 109 8.10 3.25 5.23
C ALA A 109 9.22 4.22 4.84
N ARG A 110 10.41 4.12 5.45
CA ARG A 110 11.58 4.93 5.06
C ARG A 110 12.02 4.67 3.62
N VAL A 111 12.01 3.41 3.16
CA VAL A 111 12.30 3.09 1.76
C VAL A 111 11.31 3.80 0.83
N PHE A 112 10.02 3.82 1.16
CA PHE A 112 9.02 4.55 0.39
C PHE A 112 9.25 6.08 0.44
N GLU A 113 9.63 6.64 1.59
CA GLU A 113 9.95 8.07 1.74
C GLU A 113 11.12 8.53 0.85
N GLU A 114 12.06 7.64 0.56
CA GLU A 114 13.23 7.90 -0.28
C GLU A 114 12.93 7.84 -1.79
N LEU A 115 11.77 7.32 -2.21
CA LEU A 115 11.44 7.16 -3.62
C LEU A 115 11.39 8.50 -4.35
N SER A 116 12.13 8.58 -5.46
CA SER A 116 12.22 9.78 -6.30
C SER A 116 11.42 9.63 -7.57
N TRP A 117 10.63 10.67 -7.88
CA TRP A 117 9.94 10.77 -9.17
C TRP A 117 10.94 10.84 -10.33
N ASP A 118 12.04 11.59 -10.18
CA ASP A 118 12.99 11.80 -11.27
C ASP A 118 13.72 10.49 -11.62
N GLU A 119 13.99 9.64 -10.62
CA GLU A 119 14.57 8.30 -10.84
C GLU A 119 13.55 7.36 -11.47
N PHE A 120 12.32 7.36 -10.96
CA PHE A 120 11.23 6.58 -11.51
C PHE A 120 10.93 6.95 -12.97
N GLN A 121 10.91 8.24 -13.30
CA GLN A 121 10.66 8.73 -14.65
C GLN A 121 11.74 8.30 -15.64
N LYS A 122 13.00 8.21 -15.19
CA LYS A 122 14.14 7.87 -16.05
C LYS A 122 14.15 6.40 -16.47
N ASP A 123 13.87 5.50 -15.54
CA ASP A 123 13.82 4.06 -15.79
C ASP A 123 12.85 3.38 -14.80
N PRO A 124 11.55 3.36 -15.12
CA PRO A 124 10.53 2.84 -14.22
C PRO A 124 10.73 1.36 -13.89
N GLU A 125 11.13 0.55 -14.87
CA GLU A 125 11.29 -0.90 -14.68
C GLU A 125 12.46 -1.22 -13.74
N ALA A 126 13.63 -0.60 -13.98
CA ALA A 126 14.78 -0.78 -13.10
C ALA A 126 14.52 -0.22 -11.70
N PHE A 127 13.83 0.92 -11.61
CA PHE A 127 13.41 1.52 -10.34
C PHE A 127 12.54 0.56 -9.52
N LEU A 128 11.51 -0.01 -10.15
CA LEU A 128 10.59 -0.94 -9.49
C LEU A 128 11.28 -2.25 -9.10
N ALA A 129 12.20 -2.77 -9.93
CA ALA A 129 13.01 -3.93 -9.60
C ALA A 129 13.93 -3.68 -8.39
N ALA A 130 14.56 -2.50 -8.32
CA ALA A 130 15.38 -2.10 -7.19
C ALA A 130 14.55 -1.93 -5.90
N LEU A 131 13.34 -1.37 -6.01
CA LEU A 131 12.40 -1.29 -4.90
C LEU A 131 12.00 -2.69 -4.39
N ASP A 132 11.61 -3.59 -5.29
CA ASP A 132 11.32 -5.00 -5.00
C ASP A 132 12.46 -5.65 -4.19
N GLU A 133 13.70 -5.49 -4.65
CA GLU A 133 14.88 -6.04 -3.99
C GLU A 133 15.15 -5.42 -2.61
N ARG A 134 14.96 -4.10 -2.45
CA ARG A 134 15.11 -3.42 -1.16
C ARG A 134 14.08 -3.92 -0.14
N LEU A 135 12.81 -4.05 -0.54
CA LEU A 135 11.75 -4.53 0.34
C LEU A 135 11.93 -6.01 0.69
N ALA A 136 12.33 -6.86 -0.27
CA ALA A 136 12.63 -8.27 0.00
C ALA A 136 13.75 -8.44 1.04
N ARG A 137 14.81 -7.62 0.97
CA ARG A 137 15.90 -7.64 1.96
C ARG A 137 15.45 -7.29 3.38
N LEU A 138 14.49 -6.38 3.53
CA LEU A 138 13.93 -6.03 4.84
C LEU A 138 13.09 -7.17 5.45
N MET A 139 12.44 -7.97 4.60
CA MET A 139 11.63 -9.11 5.04
C MET A 139 12.46 -10.38 5.32
N GLY A 140 13.69 -10.47 4.78
CA GLY A 140 14.63 -11.58 4.98
C GLY A 140 14.22 -12.90 4.29
N ASP A 141 15.12 -13.89 4.29
CA ASP A 141 14.87 -15.25 3.73
C ASP A 141 13.77 -16.04 4.47
N GLY A 142 13.29 -15.52 5.61
CA GLY A 142 12.20 -16.08 6.43
C GLY A 142 10.84 -15.42 6.19
N GLY A 143 10.68 -14.58 5.17
CA GLY A 143 9.45 -13.85 4.81
C GLY A 143 8.27 -14.71 4.33
N GLY A 144 8.21 -15.98 4.74
CA GLY A 144 7.17 -16.96 4.41
C GLY A 144 5.78 -16.64 4.95
N VAL A 145 5.61 -15.55 5.72
CA VAL A 145 4.29 -15.12 6.20
C VAL A 145 3.52 -14.35 5.12
N PHE A 146 4.20 -13.76 4.13
CA PHE A 146 3.58 -12.98 3.05
C PHE A 146 3.83 -13.55 1.64
N SER A 147 4.59 -14.65 1.52
CA SER A 147 5.02 -15.17 0.21
C SER A 147 4.10 -16.24 -0.40
N GLU A 148 3.15 -16.80 0.36
CA GLU A 148 2.33 -17.94 -0.09
C GLU A 148 0.81 -17.74 -0.04
N THR A 149 0.31 -16.54 0.26
CA THR A 149 -1.09 -16.23 0.00
C THR A 149 -1.23 -15.53 -1.34
N ASP A 150 -1.86 -16.20 -2.30
CA ASP A 150 -2.54 -15.58 -3.46
C ASP A 150 -3.65 -14.58 -3.03
N GLN A 151 -3.79 -14.34 -1.73
CA GLN A 151 -4.69 -13.38 -1.10
C GLN A 151 -3.88 -12.21 -0.52
N GLY A 152 -4.05 -11.04 -1.12
CA GLY A 152 -3.97 -9.75 -0.43
C GLY A 152 -2.58 -9.24 -0.09
N GLN A 153 -1.88 -8.69 -1.08
CA GLN A 153 -0.98 -7.57 -0.78
C GLN A 153 -1.86 -6.33 -0.64
N PRO A 154 -2.02 -5.73 0.55
CA PRO A 154 -2.96 -4.61 0.78
C PRO A 154 -2.62 -3.36 -0.05
N LEU A 155 -1.41 -3.27 -0.59
CA LEU A 155 -0.99 -2.19 -1.49
C LEU A 155 -1.19 -2.51 -2.98
N ALA A 156 -1.51 -3.76 -3.34
CA ALA A 156 -1.64 -4.19 -4.74
C ALA A 156 -2.92 -3.70 -5.42
N ASP A 157 -3.87 -3.18 -4.65
CA ASP A 157 -5.13 -2.63 -5.15
C ASP A 157 -5.31 -1.21 -4.59
N LEU A 158 -4.64 -0.23 -5.20
CA LEU A 158 -4.76 1.18 -4.87
C LEU A 158 -5.65 1.88 -5.91
N ARG A 159 -6.55 2.74 -5.46
CA ARG A 159 -7.41 3.59 -6.30
C ARG A 159 -7.10 5.05 -6.08
N ILE A 160 -7.17 5.86 -7.14
CA ILE A 160 -7.08 7.31 -7.00
C ILE A 160 -8.49 7.89 -6.85
N GLU A 161 -8.85 8.31 -5.64
CA GLU A 161 -10.10 9.00 -5.35
C GLU A 161 -9.79 10.44 -4.94
N GLU A 162 -10.38 11.42 -5.64
CA GLU A 162 -10.24 12.84 -5.31
C GLU A 162 -8.78 13.34 -5.21
N GLY A 163 -7.87 12.72 -6.00
CA GLY A 163 -6.44 13.04 -6.00
C GLY A 163 -5.65 12.46 -4.83
N GLN A 164 -6.24 11.52 -4.08
CA GLN A 164 -5.56 10.73 -3.05
C GLN A 164 -5.52 9.27 -3.49
N ALA A 165 -4.39 8.60 -3.24
CA ALA A 165 -4.35 7.15 -3.36
C ALA A 165 -5.05 6.55 -2.14
N ARG A 166 -5.90 5.56 -2.38
CA ARG A 166 -6.73 4.87 -1.40
C ARG A 166 -6.53 3.38 -1.55
N ILE A 167 -6.55 2.67 -0.44
CA ILE A 167 -6.39 1.21 -0.41
C ILE A 167 -7.76 0.55 -0.63
N HIS A 168 -7.86 -0.28 -1.65
CA HIS A 168 -9.07 -1.00 -2.01
C HIS A 168 -9.00 -2.44 -1.48
N LEU A 169 -9.75 -2.74 -0.42
CA LEU A 169 -9.79 -4.06 0.22
C LEU A 169 -11.22 -4.45 0.66
N PRO A 170 -12.24 -4.36 -0.21
CA PRO A 170 -13.61 -4.66 0.18
C PRO A 170 -13.76 -6.12 0.61
N ASP A 171 -13.14 -7.07 -0.09
CA ASP A 171 -13.23 -8.50 0.21
C ASP A 171 -12.64 -8.84 1.59
N ILE A 172 -11.49 -8.24 1.93
CA ILE A 172 -10.90 -8.40 3.26
C ILE A 172 -11.84 -7.79 4.32
N CYS A 173 -12.42 -6.63 4.02
CA CYS A 173 -13.36 -5.97 4.90
C CYS A 173 -14.66 -6.77 5.11
N GLU A 174 -15.21 -7.39 4.07
CA GLU A 174 -16.37 -8.28 4.16
C GLU A 174 -16.04 -9.57 4.93
N ALA A 175 -14.84 -10.13 4.71
CA ALA A 175 -14.38 -11.30 5.44
C ALA A 175 -14.21 -11.03 6.95
N LEU A 176 -13.72 -9.84 7.32
CA LEU A 176 -13.60 -9.42 8.72
C LEU A 176 -14.96 -9.33 9.43
N LEU A 177 -16.03 -9.00 8.69
CA LEU A 177 -17.39 -8.92 9.24
C LEU A 177 -18.16 -10.24 9.22
N SER A 178 -17.71 -11.21 8.43
CA SER A 178 -18.38 -12.51 8.25
C SER A 178 -17.89 -13.58 9.23
N GLY A 179 -16.99 -13.21 10.15
CA GLY A 179 -16.40 -14.07 11.19
C GLY A 179 -17.27 -14.25 12.43
#